data_AF-A0A9N9NKY3-F1
#
_entry.id   AF-A0A9N9NKY3-F1
#
_cell.length_a   1.000
_cell.length_b   1.000
_cell.length_c   1.000
_cell.angle_alpha   90.00
_cell.angle_beta   90.00
_cell.angle_gamma   90.00
#
_symmetry.space_group_name_H-M   'P 1'
#
loop_
_entity.id
_entity.type
_entity.pdbx_description
1 polymer ?
#
loop_
_entity_poly.entity_id
_entity_poly.type
_entity_poly.pdbx_seq_one_letter_code
_entity_poly.pdbx_strand_id
1 'polypeptide(L)'
;KVDDNKGSNIPMPLSMWDFGHCDPKKCSGKKLVRLNIVKELKISTRFRGVVLSPEGKQAVSPADRAIVQEHGIAVVDCSWAKLDDVPFSKLKTGNDRLLPYLVATNPVNYGRPWKLNCVEAYAACFYITGFKEYAQELLSKFKWGHSFLTLNGELLSKYVQCEDSIEVVKVQNEWLNHLKEEYSQAREKDDDEDDDLLIRNPNHELWDQEEDNNENEE
;
A
#
# COMPACT_ATOMS: atom_id res chain seq x y z
N LYS A 1 10.84 30.26 4.39
CA LYS A 1 9.99 30.33 3.19
C LYS A 1 8.93 29.25 3.36
N VAL A 2 7.72 29.67 3.69
CA VAL A 2 6.56 28.79 3.84
C VAL A 2 5.96 28.72 2.45
N ASP A 3 6.19 27.60 1.76
CA ASP A 3 5.72 27.42 0.38
C ASP A 3 4.20 27.14 0.40
N ASP A 4 3.47 27.91 -0.41
CA ASP A 4 2.02 27.92 -0.54
C ASP A 4 1.45 26.55 -0.97
N ASN A 5 0.87 25.81 -0.02
CA ASN A 5 0.07 24.60 -0.25
C ASN A 5 -1.33 24.99 -0.77
N LYS A 6 -1.44 25.47 -2.01
CA LYS A 6 -2.72 25.88 -2.62
C LYS A 6 -3.56 24.72 -3.21
N GLY A 7 -3.22 23.46 -2.96
CA GLY A 7 -3.85 22.29 -3.60
C GLY A 7 -4.54 21.28 -2.68
N SER A 8 -4.23 21.28 -1.38
CA SER A 8 -4.77 20.32 -0.41
C SER A 8 -4.75 20.86 1.02
N ASN A 9 -5.72 20.45 1.85
CA ASN A 9 -5.83 20.85 3.26
C ASN A 9 -4.96 19.97 4.19
N ILE A 10 -3.95 19.31 3.64
CA ILE A 10 -3.05 18.42 4.36
C ILE A 10 -1.89 19.24 4.92
N PRO A 11 -1.78 19.42 6.26
CA PRO A 11 -0.73 20.27 6.85
C PRO A 11 0.66 19.60 6.88
N MET A 12 0.72 18.29 6.67
CA MET A 12 1.97 17.51 6.73
C MET A 12 2.64 17.45 5.36
N PRO A 13 3.98 17.49 5.29
CA PRO A 13 4.68 17.40 4.03
C PRO A 13 4.56 15.99 3.44
N LEU A 14 4.18 15.90 2.17
CA LEU A 14 4.23 14.66 1.41
C LEU A 14 5.34 14.75 0.37
N SER A 15 6.13 13.69 0.24
CA SER A 15 7.32 13.72 -0.59
C SER A 15 7.60 12.41 -1.29
N MET A 16 8.13 12.40 -2.51
CA MET A 16 8.45 11.15 -3.20
C MET A 16 9.83 11.18 -3.82
N TRP A 17 10.51 10.04 -3.83
CA TRP A 17 11.61 9.82 -4.76
C TRP A 17 11.04 9.19 -6.03
N ASP A 18 11.34 9.79 -7.17
CA ASP A 18 11.01 9.24 -8.48
C ASP A 18 12.27 8.78 -9.20
N PHE A 19 12.25 7.54 -9.69
CA PHE A 19 13.32 6.97 -10.51
C PHE A 19 12.95 6.90 -12.00
N GLY A 20 11.78 7.40 -12.40
CA GLY A 20 11.36 7.45 -13.80
C GLY A 20 11.04 6.08 -14.40
N HIS A 21 10.77 5.09 -13.56
CA HIS A 21 10.47 3.72 -13.99
C HIS A 21 9.00 3.52 -14.42
N CYS A 22 8.13 4.50 -14.10
CA CYS A 22 6.71 4.46 -14.40
C CYS A 22 6.34 5.45 -15.51
N ASP A 23 5.31 5.14 -16.32
CA ASP A 23 4.73 6.11 -17.26
C ASP A 23 4.19 7.33 -16.47
N PRO A 24 4.73 8.54 -16.69
CA PRO A 24 4.33 9.73 -15.94
C PRO A 24 2.82 10.03 -16.06
N LYS A 25 2.16 9.66 -17.15
CA LYS A 25 0.72 9.90 -17.34
C LYS A 25 -0.15 9.00 -16.48
N LYS A 26 0.31 7.78 -16.20
CA LYS A 26 -0.41 6.77 -15.42
C LYS A 26 0.02 6.74 -13.95
N CYS A 27 1.22 7.22 -13.63
CA CYS A 27 1.73 7.25 -12.27
C CYS A 27 0.89 8.16 -11.36
N SER A 28 0.36 7.57 -10.28
CA SER A 28 -0.40 8.29 -9.26
C SER A 28 0.46 9.27 -8.47
N GLY A 29 1.72 8.92 -8.19
CA GLY A 29 2.70 9.81 -7.56
C GLY A 29 2.95 11.08 -8.39
N LYS A 30 3.28 10.93 -9.67
CA LYS A 30 3.45 12.07 -10.59
C LYS A 30 2.19 12.91 -10.74
N LYS A 31 1.01 12.32 -10.68
CA LYS A 31 -0.24 13.09 -10.66
C LYS A 31 -0.35 13.95 -9.40
N LEU A 32 -0.01 13.44 -8.21
CA LEU A 32 0.01 14.21 -6.97
C LEU A 32 1.04 15.34 -6.99
N VAL A 33 2.19 15.13 -7.64
CA VAL A 33 3.20 16.18 -7.86
C VAL A 33 2.64 17.30 -8.74
N ARG A 34 1.95 16.98 -9.85
CA ARG A 34 1.29 18.00 -10.71
C ARG A 34 0.21 18.80 -9.99
N LEU A 35 -0.43 18.21 -8.97
CA LEU A 35 -1.41 18.87 -8.13
C LEU A 35 -0.77 19.70 -7.00
N ASN A 36 0.57 19.76 -6.92
CA ASN A 36 1.34 20.40 -5.86
C ASN A 36 1.03 19.87 -4.44
N ILE A 37 0.62 18.59 -4.33
CA ILE A 37 0.34 17.93 -3.05
C ILE A 37 1.58 17.19 -2.54
N VAL A 38 2.33 16.56 -3.46
CA VAL A 38 3.55 15.81 -3.15
C VAL A 38 4.75 16.53 -3.76
N LYS A 39 5.85 16.61 -3.00
CA LYS A 39 7.12 17.18 -3.43
C LYS A 39 8.09 16.10 -3.91
N GLU A 40 8.68 16.28 -5.08
CA GLU A 40 9.71 15.37 -5.57
C GLU A 40 11.06 15.63 -4.86
N LEU A 41 11.69 14.57 -4.35
CA LEU A 41 12.95 14.60 -3.63
C LEU A 41 14.10 14.15 -4.52
N LYS A 42 15.26 14.78 -4.34
CA LYS A 42 16.52 14.27 -4.87
C LYS A 42 17.02 13.12 -3.99
N ILE A 43 17.74 12.18 -4.58
CA ILE A 43 18.34 11.03 -3.87
C ILE A 43 19.19 11.47 -2.66
N SER A 44 19.90 12.60 -2.77
CA SER A 44 20.75 13.13 -1.69
C SER A 44 19.98 13.78 -0.54
N THR A 45 18.68 14.05 -0.72
CA THR A 45 17.84 14.71 0.27
C THR A 45 17.48 13.72 1.38
N ARG A 46 17.73 14.13 2.62
CA ARG A 46 17.31 13.36 3.79
C ARG A 46 15.84 13.62 4.09
N PHE A 47 15.07 12.55 4.31
CA PHE A 47 13.71 12.64 4.83
C PHE A 47 13.69 12.12 6.28
N ARG A 48 12.99 12.83 7.16
CA ARG A 48 12.92 12.49 8.60
C ARG A 48 11.61 11.83 9.00
N GLY A 49 10.59 11.92 8.14
CA GLY A 49 9.28 11.31 8.38
C GLY A 49 9.25 9.83 8.07
N VAL A 50 8.05 9.28 8.01
CA VAL A 50 7.82 7.88 7.65
C VAL A 50 8.09 7.69 6.16
N VAL A 51 8.88 6.68 5.80
CA VAL A 51 9.15 6.33 4.41
C VAL A 51 8.52 4.99 4.11
N LEU A 52 7.59 4.96 3.16
CA LEU A 52 6.97 3.75 2.67
C LEU A 52 7.90 3.14 1.62
N SER A 53 8.58 2.06 2.00
CA SER A 53 9.63 1.41 1.23
C SER A 53 9.56 -0.11 1.42
N PRO A 54 9.80 -0.91 0.36
CA PRO A 54 9.90 -2.37 0.48
C PRO A 54 11.05 -2.83 1.39
N GLU A 55 12.04 -1.98 1.64
CA GLU A 55 13.15 -2.24 2.57
C GLU A 55 12.80 -1.99 4.04
N GLY A 56 11.55 -1.59 4.32
CA GLY A 56 11.07 -1.41 5.69
C GLY A 56 11.14 -2.71 6.48
N LYS A 57 11.43 -2.61 7.79
CA LYS A 57 11.43 -3.78 8.70
C LYS A 57 10.22 -3.84 9.62
N GLN A 58 9.51 -2.72 9.71
CA GLN A 58 8.34 -2.56 10.58
C GLN A 58 7.16 -2.20 9.69
N ALA A 59 5.99 -2.75 9.97
CA ALA A 59 4.75 -2.31 9.36
C ALA A 59 4.37 -0.91 9.87
N VAL A 60 3.70 -0.12 9.02
CA VAL A 60 3.06 1.11 9.47
C VAL A 60 2.05 0.78 10.57
N SER A 61 2.12 1.53 11.66
CA SER A 61 1.22 1.35 12.80
C SER A 61 0.77 2.69 13.38
N PRO A 62 -0.24 2.70 14.26
CA PRO A 62 -0.67 3.93 14.94
C PRO A 62 0.44 4.62 15.75
N ALA A 63 1.46 3.87 16.21
CA ALA A 63 2.66 4.44 16.85
C ALA A 63 3.42 5.45 15.97
N ASP A 64 3.31 5.35 14.65
CA ASP A 64 3.99 6.28 13.72
C ASP A 64 3.30 7.64 13.60
N ARG A 65 2.13 7.83 14.25
CA ARG A 65 1.32 9.06 14.15
C ARG A 65 2.09 10.33 14.45
N ALA A 66 2.91 10.35 15.52
CA ALA A 66 3.68 11.53 15.89
C ALA A 66 4.71 11.91 14.82
N ILE A 67 5.39 10.91 14.24
CA ILE A 67 6.39 11.09 13.19
C ILE A 67 5.72 11.62 11.91
N VAL A 68 4.57 11.06 11.54
CA VAL A 68 3.78 11.53 10.40
C VAL A 68 3.34 12.98 10.59
N GLN A 69 2.87 13.33 11.79
CA GLN A 69 2.41 14.69 12.09
C GLN A 69 3.54 15.73 12.01
N GLU A 70 4.73 15.40 12.53
CA GLU A 70 5.85 16.35 12.61
C GLU A 70 6.66 16.42 11.32
N HIS A 71 6.86 15.29 10.64
CA HIS A 71 7.82 15.17 9.54
C HIS A 71 7.21 14.65 8.24
N GLY A 72 5.95 14.22 8.25
CA GLY A 72 5.22 13.79 7.07
C GLY A 72 5.53 12.38 6.60
N ILE A 73 5.13 12.10 5.36
CA ILE A 73 5.25 10.78 4.72
C ILE A 73 6.00 10.93 3.41
N ALA A 74 6.87 9.97 3.12
CA ALA A 74 7.46 9.81 1.80
C ALA A 74 7.27 8.43 1.21
N VAL A 75 7.23 8.36 -0.11
CA VAL A 75 7.12 7.10 -0.89
C VAL A 75 8.28 7.00 -1.87
N VAL A 76 8.77 5.78 -2.08
CA VAL A 76 9.72 5.46 -3.15
C VAL A 76 8.92 5.02 -4.39
N ASP A 77 8.76 5.91 -5.37
CA ASP A 77 8.05 5.60 -6.63
C ASP A 77 8.99 4.87 -7.59
N CYS A 78 8.72 3.59 -7.79
CA CYS A 78 9.42 2.73 -8.72
C CYS A 78 8.43 1.71 -9.30
N SER A 79 8.74 1.18 -10.49
CA SER A 79 7.95 0.08 -11.02
C SER A 79 8.30 -1.20 -10.26
N TRP A 80 7.30 -2.02 -9.99
CA TRP A 80 7.49 -3.33 -9.35
C TRP A 80 8.49 -4.23 -10.08
N ALA A 81 8.67 -4.03 -11.39
CA ALA A 81 9.62 -4.79 -12.21
C ALA A 81 11.07 -4.30 -12.13
N LYS A 82 11.33 -3.16 -11.48
CA LYS A 82 12.64 -2.51 -11.41
C LYS A 82 12.96 -2.06 -9.99
N LEU A 83 12.63 -2.91 -9.02
CA LEU A 83 12.98 -2.67 -7.61
C LEU A 83 14.50 -2.76 -7.41
N ASP A 84 15.15 -3.72 -8.06
CA ASP A 84 16.60 -3.95 -7.95
C ASP A 84 17.44 -2.77 -8.49
N ASP A 85 16.86 -1.99 -9.40
CA ASP A 85 17.48 -0.79 -9.97
C ASP A 85 17.48 0.39 -8.99
N VAL A 86 16.69 0.34 -7.91
CA VAL A 86 16.58 1.42 -6.94
C VAL A 86 17.74 1.38 -5.96
N PRO A 87 18.56 2.44 -5.86
CA PRO A 87 19.70 2.48 -4.94
C PRO A 87 19.23 2.80 -3.51
N PHE A 88 18.53 1.86 -2.87
CA PHE A 88 18.00 2.02 -1.50
C PHE A 88 19.09 2.42 -0.49
N SER A 89 20.29 1.87 -0.64
CA SER A 89 21.46 2.21 0.20
C SER A 89 21.90 3.68 0.13
N LYS A 90 21.53 4.41 -0.94
CA LYS A 90 21.83 5.84 -1.10
C LYS A 90 20.72 6.74 -0.56
N LEU A 91 19.52 6.20 -0.34
CA LEU A 91 18.42 6.96 0.22
C LEU A 91 18.71 7.24 1.69
N LYS A 92 18.69 8.53 2.05
CA LYS A 92 18.91 8.96 3.43
C LYS A 92 17.59 8.92 4.18
N THR A 93 17.18 7.72 4.56
CA THR A 93 15.97 7.43 5.33
C THR A 93 16.31 7.13 6.80
N GLY A 94 15.29 6.88 7.62
CA GLY A 94 15.48 6.56 9.03
C GLY A 94 14.28 5.84 9.64
N ASN A 95 13.07 6.17 9.18
CA ASN A 95 11.83 5.54 9.60
C ASN A 95 11.17 4.79 8.42
N ASP A 96 11.88 3.80 7.87
CA ASP A 96 11.34 2.97 6.81
C ASP A 96 10.26 2.03 7.34
N ARG A 97 9.13 1.97 6.65
CA ARG A 97 7.95 1.16 7.00
C ARG A 97 7.42 0.41 5.79
N LEU A 98 6.97 -0.82 6.05
CA LEU A 98 6.18 -1.63 5.15
C LEU A 98 4.70 -1.29 5.31
N LEU A 99 3.94 -1.40 4.23
CA LEU A 99 2.49 -1.37 4.33
C LEU A 99 1.99 -2.78 4.66
N PRO A 100 1.06 -2.92 5.62
CA PRO A 100 0.46 -4.22 5.90
C PRO A 100 -0.42 -4.67 4.74
N TYR A 101 -0.89 -5.93 4.80
CA TYR A 101 -1.75 -6.52 3.77
C TYR A 101 -2.96 -5.63 3.51
N LEU A 102 -3.09 -5.23 2.26
CA LEU A 102 -4.17 -4.44 1.71
C LEU A 102 -4.30 -4.80 0.23
N VAL A 103 -5.51 -4.70 -0.29
CA VAL A 103 -5.84 -5.03 -1.68
C VAL A 103 -5.91 -3.76 -2.50
N ALA A 104 -5.21 -3.77 -3.64
CA ALA A 104 -5.14 -2.61 -4.51
C ALA A 104 -6.46 -2.42 -5.29
N THR A 105 -6.84 -1.16 -5.47
CA THR A 105 -8.04 -0.73 -6.22
C THR A 105 -7.71 0.14 -7.43
N ASN A 106 -6.42 0.33 -7.68
CA ASN A 106 -5.94 1.06 -8.82
C ASN A 106 -6.22 0.28 -10.13
N PRO A 107 -6.47 0.97 -11.26
CA PRO A 107 -6.80 0.34 -12.54
C PRO A 107 -5.74 -0.62 -13.11
N VAL A 108 -4.51 -0.59 -12.59
CA VAL A 108 -3.40 -1.42 -13.09
C VAL A 108 -3.30 -2.75 -12.34
N ASN A 109 -3.52 -2.74 -11.01
CA ASN A 109 -3.34 -3.92 -10.16
C ASN A 109 -4.60 -4.26 -9.36
N TYR A 110 -5.78 -3.89 -9.86
CA TYR A 110 -7.04 -4.07 -9.14
C TYR A 110 -7.19 -5.52 -8.63
N GLY A 111 -7.52 -5.67 -7.35
CA GLY A 111 -7.70 -6.97 -6.70
C GLY A 111 -6.40 -7.67 -6.28
N ARG A 112 -5.22 -7.14 -6.65
CA ARG A 112 -3.95 -7.77 -6.26
C ARG A 112 -3.52 -7.30 -4.86
N PRO A 113 -3.17 -8.22 -3.96
CA PRO A 113 -2.67 -7.87 -2.64
C PRO A 113 -1.26 -7.27 -2.70
N TRP A 114 -0.92 -6.38 -1.76
CA TRP A 114 0.37 -5.67 -1.64
C TRP A 114 0.80 -4.80 -2.84
N LYS A 115 0.11 -4.86 -3.98
CA LYS A 115 0.45 -4.11 -5.22
C LYS A 115 -0.17 -2.71 -5.26
N LEU A 116 -0.18 -2.04 -4.11
CA LEU A 116 -0.66 -0.68 -3.94
C LEU A 116 0.17 0.30 -4.79
N ASN A 117 -0.47 1.35 -5.29
CA ASN A 117 0.24 2.46 -5.92
C ASN A 117 0.58 3.58 -4.91
N CYS A 118 1.32 4.61 -5.35
CA CYS A 118 1.74 5.71 -4.49
C CYS A 118 0.60 6.40 -3.72
N VAL A 119 -0.55 6.67 -4.33
CA VAL A 119 -1.66 7.36 -3.63
C VAL A 119 -2.33 6.44 -2.61
N GLU A 120 -2.49 5.15 -2.93
CA GLU A 120 -3.03 4.15 -2.00
C GLU A 120 -2.08 3.95 -0.83
N ALA A 121 -0.77 3.97 -1.07
CA ALA A 121 0.26 3.91 -0.04
C ALA A 121 0.16 5.09 0.95
N TYR A 122 0.11 6.33 0.45
CA TYR A 122 -0.11 7.50 1.31
C TYR A 122 -1.43 7.42 2.07
N ALA A 123 -2.51 7.04 1.39
CA ALA A 123 -3.83 6.96 1.99
C ALA A 123 -3.90 5.89 3.09
N ALA A 124 -3.31 4.71 2.86
CA ALA A 124 -3.21 3.66 3.85
C ALA A 124 -2.43 4.11 5.08
N CYS A 125 -1.27 4.76 4.88
CA CYS A 125 -0.45 5.26 5.97
C CYS A 125 -1.18 6.32 6.80
N PHE A 126 -1.84 7.28 6.15
CA PHE A 126 -2.67 8.26 6.84
C PHE A 126 -3.83 7.61 7.59
N TYR A 127 -4.50 6.63 6.99
CA TYR A 127 -5.63 5.97 7.62
C TYR A 127 -5.18 5.23 8.89
N ILE A 128 -4.13 4.40 8.78
CA ILE A 128 -3.59 3.61 9.90
C ILE A 128 -3.10 4.53 11.03
N THR A 129 -2.44 5.64 10.70
CA THR A 129 -1.98 6.61 11.71
C THR A 129 -3.09 7.51 12.27
N GLY A 130 -4.36 7.28 11.89
CA GLY A 130 -5.53 7.96 12.44
C GLY A 130 -5.84 9.32 11.82
N PHE A 131 -5.36 9.59 10.61
CA PHE A 131 -5.64 10.80 9.82
C PHE A 131 -6.55 10.49 8.63
N LYS A 132 -7.75 9.98 8.92
CA LYS A 132 -8.68 9.43 7.92
C LYS A 132 -9.12 10.46 6.89
N GLU A 133 -9.25 11.71 7.30
CA GLU A 133 -9.69 12.83 6.48
C GLU A 133 -8.70 13.11 5.34
N TYR A 134 -7.40 13.05 5.63
CA TYR A 134 -6.36 13.27 4.62
C TYR A 134 -6.23 12.09 3.66
N ALA A 135 -6.47 10.86 4.14
CA ALA A 135 -6.57 9.69 3.27
C ALA A 135 -7.73 9.85 2.26
N GLN A 136 -8.91 10.26 2.75
CA GLN A 136 -10.08 10.54 1.89
C GLN A 136 -9.81 11.68 0.91
N GLU A 137 -9.16 12.76 1.36
CA GLU A 137 -8.82 13.90 0.50
C GLU A 137 -7.89 13.48 -0.66
N LEU A 138 -6.85 12.70 -0.39
CA LEU A 138 -5.94 12.19 -1.41
C LEU A 138 -6.66 11.31 -2.44
N LEU A 139 -7.46 10.37 -1.95
CA LEU A 139 -8.20 9.44 -2.80
C LEU A 139 -9.28 10.13 -3.63
N SER A 140 -9.88 11.22 -3.14
CA SER A 140 -10.89 12.00 -3.86
C SER A 140 -10.38 12.59 -5.20
N LYS A 141 -9.06 12.74 -5.34
CA LYS A 141 -8.42 13.21 -6.59
C LYS A 141 -8.45 12.14 -7.70
N PHE A 142 -8.87 10.92 -7.39
CA PHE A 142 -8.93 9.77 -8.29
C PHE A 142 -10.36 9.24 -8.36
N LYS A 143 -10.92 9.10 -9.57
CA LYS A 143 -12.31 8.63 -9.76
C LYS A 143 -12.59 7.28 -9.10
N TRP A 144 -11.61 6.38 -9.09
CA TRP A 144 -11.68 5.06 -8.48
C TRP A 144 -11.27 5.06 -6.99
N GLY A 145 -10.68 6.15 -6.47
CA GLY A 145 -10.02 6.15 -5.16
C GLY A 145 -10.94 5.82 -3.98
N HIS A 146 -12.23 6.16 -4.07
CA HIS A 146 -13.24 5.79 -3.07
C HIS A 146 -13.33 4.27 -2.81
N SER A 147 -13.08 3.45 -3.83
CA SER A 147 -13.15 1.99 -3.75
C SER A 147 -12.10 1.43 -2.82
N PHE A 148 -10.95 2.12 -2.65
CA PHE A 148 -9.87 1.68 -1.78
C PHE A 148 -10.32 1.55 -0.31
N LEU A 149 -11.00 2.59 0.19
CA LEU A 149 -11.50 2.61 1.57
C LEU A 149 -12.72 1.72 1.75
N THR A 150 -13.53 1.53 0.71
CA THR A 150 -14.65 0.59 0.76
C THR A 150 -14.15 -0.85 0.84
N LEU A 151 -13.23 -1.23 -0.05
CA LEU A 151 -12.71 -2.60 -0.13
C LEU A 151 -11.92 -2.99 1.12
N ASN A 152 -11.03 -2.11 1.59
CA ASN A 152 -10.16 -2.39 2.73
C ASN A 152 -10.72 -1.88 4.07
N GLY A 153 -11.97 -1.42 4.10
CA GLY A 153 -12.52 -0.66 5.23
C GLY A 153 -12.54 -1.41 6.55
N GLU A 154 -12.89 -2.71 6.51
CA GLU A 154 -12.88 -3.57 7.70
C GLU A 154 -11.45 -3.73 8.24
N LEU A 155 -10.51 -4.08 7.37
CA LEU A 155 -9.13 -4.34 7.76
C LEU A 155 -8.40 -3.08 8.22
N LEU A 156 -8.61 -1.96 7.53
CA LEU A 156 -8.12 -0.64 7.96
C LEU A 156 -8.67 -0.23 9.33
N SER A 157 -9.93 -0.58 9.63
CA SER A 157 -10.53 -0.29 10.94
C SER A 157 -9.88 -1.13 12.05
N LYS A 158 -9.47 -2.37 11.77
CA LYS A 158 -8.71 -3.22 12.70
C LYS A 158 -7.30 -2.67 12.91
N TYR A 159 -6.58 -2.28 11.84
CA TYR A 159 -5.22 -1.73 11.96
C TYR A 159 -5.15 -0.43 12.77
N VAL A 160 -6.18 0.42 12.71
CA VAL A 160 -6.24 1.66 13.52
C VAL A 160 -6.35 1.38 15.03
N GLN A 161 -6.85 0.21 15.42
CA GLN A 161 -6.99 -0.19 16.83
C GLN A 161 -5.71 -0.79 17.41
N CYS A 162 -4.73 -1.12 16.56
CA CYS A 162 -3.46 -1.68 16.99
C CYS A 162 -2.59 -0.62 17.70
N GLU A 163 -1.71 -1.05 18.61
CA GLU A 163 -0.75 -0.17 19.28
C GLU A 163 0.53 -0.02 18.46
N ASP A 164 1.06 -1.12 17.92
CA ASP A 164 2.38 -1.16 17.30
C ASP A 164 2.45 -1.99 16.00
N SER A 165 3.64 -2.04 15.41
CA SER A 165 3.89 -2.81 14.19
C SER A 165 3.68 -4.32 14.38
N ILE A 166 3.87 -4.85 15.58
CA ILE A 166 3.78 -6.30 15.83
C ILE A 166 2.30 -6.70 15.82
N GLU A 167 1.46 -5.92 16.47
CA GLU A 167 0.03 -6.14 16.50
C GLU A 167 -0.61 -5.99 15.12
N VAL A 168 -0.18 -4.99 14.33
CA VAL A 168 -0.62 -4.84 12.93
C VAL A 168 -0.30 -6.10 12.11
N VAL A 169 0.90 -6.65 12.24
CA VAL A 169 1.30 -7.89 11.54
C VAL A 169 0.50 -9.10 12.04
N LYS A 170 0.19 -9.16 13.33
CA LYS A 170 -0.67 -10.21 13.91
C LYS A 170 -2.08 -10.18 13.31
N VAL A 171 -2.72 -9.01 13.30
CA VAL A 171 -4.04 -8.81 12.68
C VAL A 171 -4.02 -9.15 11.20
N GLN A 172 -2.95 -8.77 10.48
CA GLN A 172 -2.75 -9.16 9.09
C GLN A 172 -2.74 -10.69 8.92
N ASN A 173 -1.98 -11.41 9.74
CA ASN A 173 -1.85 -12.86 9.60
C ASN A 173 -3.15 -13.59 9.97
N GLU A 174 -3.87 -13.13 10.99
CA GLU A 174 -5.20 -13.63 11.34
C GLU A 174 -6.19 -13.43 10.17
N TRP A 175 -6.16 -12.26 9.53
CA TRP A 175 -6.98 -11.99 8.35
C TRP A 175 -6.64 -12.90 7.17
N LEU A 176 -5.35 -13.11 6.90
CA LEU A 176 -4.91 -14.01 5.83
C LEU A 176 -5.31 -15.47 6.08
N ASN A 177 -5.24 -15.94 7.33
CA ASN A 177 -5.68 -17.29 7.67
C ASN A 177 -7.19 -17.45 7.47
N HIS A 178 -7.99 -16.47 7.89
CA HIS A 178 -9.43 -16.47 7.64
C HIS A 178 -9.77 -16.54 6.15
N LEU A 179 -9.08 -15.75 5.31
CA LEU A 179 -9.27 -15.80 3.85
C LEU A 179 -8.91 -17.17 3.25
N LYS A 180 -7.86 -17.82 3.76
CA LYS A 180 -7.47 -19.17 3.34
C LYS A 180 -8.54 -20.18 3.72
N GLU A 181 -9.04 -20.12 4.95
CA GLU A 181 -10.11 -21.02 5.43
C GLU A 181 -11.41 -20.84 4.63
N GLU A 182 -11.83 -19.60 4.35
CA GLU A 182 -13.00 -19.33 3.51
C GLU A 182 -12.84 -19.89 2.09
N TYR A 183 -11.65 -19.74 1.51
CA TYR A 183 -11.35 -20.27 0.19
C TYR A 183 -11.35 -21.80 0.15
N SER A 184 -10.72 -22.46 1.12
CA SER A 184 -10.73 -23.92 1.23
C SER A 184 -12.15 -24.46 1.41
N GLN A 185 -12.98 -23.82 2.25
CA GLN A 185 -14.37 -24.23 2.46
C GLN A 185 -15.25 -24.02 1.22
N ALA A 186 -14.99 -22.98 0.42
CA ALA A 186 -15.70 -22.78 -0.85
C ALA A 186 -15.34 -23.88 -1.86
N ARG A 187 -14.06 -24.26 -1.92
CA ARG A 187 -13.57 -25.34 -2.79
C ARG A 187 -14.16 -26.70 -2.43
N GLU A 188 -14.20 -27.04 -1.14
CA GLU A 188 -14.77 -28.32 -0.68
C GLU A 188 -16.27 -28.44 -1.03
N LYS A 189 -17.03 -27.34 -0.98
CA LYS A 189 -18.45 -27.35 -1.35
C LYS A 189 -18.69 -27.51 -2.85
N ASP A 190 -17.83 -26.91 -3.68
CA ASP A 190 -17.91 -27.03 -5.15
C ASP A 190 -17.53 -28.45 -5.62
N ASP A 191 -16.64 -29.15 -4.91
CA ASP A 191 -16.25 -30.53 -5.23
C ASP A 191 -17.32 -31.58 -4.80
N ASP A 192 -18.23 -31.24 -3.87
CA ASP A 192 -19.33 -32.10 -3.41
C ASP A 192 -20.63 -31.97 -4.25
N GLU A 193 -20.78 -30.90 -5.05
CA GLU A 193 -21.90 -30.73 -5.98
C GLU A 193 -21.57 -31.40 -7.33
N ASP A 194 -22.08 -32.63 -7.49
CA ASP A 194 -22.00 -33.51 -8.68
C ASP A 194 -22.76 -32.91 -9.90
N ASP A 195 -22.37 -31.71 -10.36
CA ASP A 195 -22.96 -31.04 -11.53
C ASP A 195 -21.96 -30.99 -12.71
N ASP A 196 -22.36 -31.63 -13.79
CA ASP A 196 -21.64 -31.95 -15.03
C ASP A 196 -21.41 -30.70 -15.92
N LEU A 197 -20.81 -29.65 -15.34
CA LEU A 197 -20.44 -28.40 -16.02
C LEU A 197 -18.93 -28.17 -15.92
N LEU A 198 -18.19 -29.10 -16.52
CA LEU A 198 -16.73 -29.10 -16.67
C LEU A 198 -16.20 -27.89 -17.47
N ILE A 199 -15.99 -26.75 -16.80
CA ILE A 199 -14.77 -25.94 -16.96
C ILE A 199 -14.41 -25.37 -15.58
N ARG A 200 -13.36 -25.93 -14.95
CA ARG A 200 -12.73 -25.37 -13.74
C ARG A 200 -12.46 -23.88 -14.00
N ASN A 201 -12.96 -23.00 -13.14
CA ASN A 201 -12.72 -21.57 -13.28
C ASN A 201 -11.20 -21.30 -13.23
N PRO A 202 -10.57 -20.86 -14.35
CA PRO A 202 -9.12 -20.75 -14.43
C PRO A 202 -8.53 -19.69 -13.48
N ASN A 203 -9.35 -18.79 -12.91
CA ASN A 203 -8.89 -17.92 -11.82
C ASN A 203 -8.54 -18.70 -10.54
N HIS A 204 -8.96 -19.96 -10.39
CA HIS A 204 -8.55 -20.80 -9.25
C HIS A 204 -7.12 -21.36 -9.38
N GLU A 205 -6.50 -21.36 -10.56
CA GLU A 205 -5.11 -21.85 -10.72
C GLU A 205 -4.06 -20.90 -10.16
N LEU A 206 -4.39 -19.61 -10.00
CA LEU A 206 -3.46 -18.59 -9.53
C LEU A 206 -3.00 -18.81 -8.08
N TRP A 207 -3.79 -19.51 -7.27
CA TRP A 207 -3.49 -19.74 -5.85
C TRP A 207 -2.64 -21.00 -5.66
N ASP A 208 -2.86 -22.03 -6.48
CA ASP A 208 -2.02 -23.24 -6.51
C ASP A 208 -0.58 -22.92 -6.99
N GLN A 209 -0.38 -21.96 -7.90
CA GLN A 209 0.95 -21.56 -8.40
C GLN A 209 1.79 -20.70 -7.42
N GLU A 210 1.18 -20.11 -6.40
CA GLU A 210 1.91 -19.40 -5.34
C GLU A 210 2.42 -20.36 -4.25
N GLU A 211 1.87 -21.57 -4.14
CA GLU A 211 2.41 -22.63 -3.26
C GLU A 211 3.74 -23.18 -3.79
N ASP A 212 3.82 -23.50 -5.09
CA ASP A 212 5.04 -24.05 -5.72
C ASP A 212 6.25 -23.08 -5.74
N ASN A 213 6.00 -21.76 -5.74
CA ASN A 213 7.09 -20.77 -5.71
C ASN A 213 7.62 -20.50 -4.30
N ASN A 214 6.85 -20.81 -3.24
CA ASN A 214 7.31 -20.65 -1.86
C ASN A 214 8.08 -21.87 -1.33
N GLU A 215 7.96 -23.04 -1.96
CA GLU A 215 8.73 -24.23 -1.59
C GLU A 215 10.13 -24.31 -2.23
N ASN A 216 10.45 -23.43 -3.20
CA ASN A 216 11.71 -23.46 -3.94
C ASN A 216 12.73 -22.36 -3.54
N GLU A 217 12.49 -21.63 -2.44
CA GLU A 217 13.44 -20.66 -1.86
C GLU A 217 13.85 -20.97 -0.40
N GLU A 218 14.07 -22.26 -0.09
CA GLU A 218 14.88 -22.68 1.08
C GLU A 218 16.35 -22.97 0.73
#